data_AF-A0AAU2LFF9-F1
#
_entry.id   AF-A0AAU2LFF9-F1
#
_cell.length_a   1.000
_cell.length_b   1.000
_cell.length_c   1.000
_cell.angle_alpha   90.00
_cell.angle_beta   90.00
_cell.angle_gamma   90.00
#
_symmetry.space_group_name_H-M   'P 1'
#
loop_
_entity.id
_entity.type
_entity.pdbx_description
1 polymer ?
#
loop_
_entity_poly.entity_id
_entity_poly.type
_entity_poly.pdbx_seq_one_letter_code
_entity_poly.pdbx_strand_id
1 'polypeptide(L)'
;MATAPREPTAGGAASPDRPEIVCICGSTRFMDEMRAVNRDLTFAGVIVVAPGEADEMITDKQKTALDALHLRKIDLADRVLVVNVNLRLGSPPTGPRRHPPRGPWSA
;
A
#
# COMPACT_ATOMS: atom_id res chain seq x y z
N MET A 1 6.32 29.75 4.46
CA MET A 1 5.17 29.81 3.54
C MET A 1 4.07 28.97 4.16
N ALA A 2 3.07 29.61 4.78
CA ALA A 2 2.03 28.92 5.55
C ALA A 2 0.92 28.45 4.61
N THR A 3 0.61 27.15 4.63
CA THR A 3 -0.55 26.58 3.95
C THR A 3 -1.82 27.02 4.69
N ALA A 4 -2.77 27.64 3.99
CA ALA A 4 -4.07 27.99 4.56
C ALA A 4 -4.84 26.73 5.02
N PRO A 5 -5.63 26.80 6.11
CA PRO A 5 -6.49 25.68 6.50
C PRO A 5 -7.55 25.44 5.42
N ARG A 6 -7.77 24.17 5.07
CA ARG A 6 -8.82 23.78 4.12
C ARG A 6 -10.18 23.91 4.81
N GLU A 7 -11.06 24.71 4.21
CA GLU A 7 -12.45 24.87 4.63
C GLU A 7 -13.20 23.52 4.62
N PRO A 8 -14.08 23.24 5.61
CA PRO A 8 -14.86 22.02 5.63
C PRO A 8 -15.99 22.10 4.61
N THR A 9 -15.93 21.28 3.56
CA THR A 9 -17.02 21.14 2.59
C THR A 9 -18.17 20.36 3.20
N ALA A 10 -19.36 20.96 3.21
CA ALA A 10 -20.58 20.31 3.66
C ALA A 10 -20.99 19.16 2.71
N GLY A 11 -21.15 17.96 3.27
CA GLY A 11 -21.90 16.85 2.66
C GLY A 11 -21.13 15.95 1.68
N GLY A 12 -20.54 14.87 2.21
CA GLY A 12 -20.01 13.74 1.45
C GLY A 12 -19.27 12.82 2.41
N ALA A 13 -19.58 11.51 2.38
CA ALA A 13 -19.17 10.51 3.37
C ALA A 13 -17.80 10.80 4.00
N ALA A 14 -17.76 10.82 5.34
CA ALA A 14 -16.55 11.10 6.11
C ALA A 14 -15.38 10.28 5.57
N SER A 15 -14.50 10.95 4.80
CA SER A 15 -13.20 10.37 4.53
C SER A 15 -12.55 10.21 5.91
N PRO A 16 -12.00 9.03 6.24
CA PRO A 16 -11.39 8.84 7.54
C PRO A 16 -10.37 9.96 7.77
N ASP A 17 -10.26 10.46 9.02
CA ASP A 17 -9.31 11.53 9.40
C ASP A 17 -7.89 11.26 8.88
N ARG A 18 -7.58 9.99 8.61
CA ARG A 18 -6.42 9.53 7.85
C ARG A 18 -6.83 8.53 6.76
N PRO A 19 -6.40 8.72 5.50
CA PRO A 19 -6.49 7.67 4.47
C PRO A 19 -5.86 6.34 4.92
N GLU A 20 -6.42 5.22 4.46
CA GLU A 20 -5.80 3.89 4.66
C GLU A 20 -4.44 3.85 3.94
N ILE A 21 -3.42 3.28 4.58
CA ILE A 21 -2.12 3.02 3.97
C ILE A 21 -2.02 1.53 3.62
N VAL A 22 -1.85 1.21 2.34
CA VAL A 22 -1.73 -0.17 1.86
C VAL A 22 -0.37 -0.39 1.23
N CYS A 23 0.41 -1.34 1.75
CA CYS A 23 1.60 -1.83 1.08
C CYS A 23 1.19 -2.90 0.06
N ILE A 24 1.49 -2.67 -1.21
CA ILE A 24 1.35 -3.70 -2.24
C ILE A 24 2.68 -4.43 -2.41
N CYS A 25 2.62 -5.74 -2.53
CA CYS A 25 3.79 -6.59 -2.70
C CYS A 25 3.45 -7.78 -3.58
N GLY A 26 4.47 -8.43 -4.12
CA GLY A 26 4.28 -9.54 -5.05
C GLY A 26 5.56 -9.82 -5.82
N SER A 27 5.54 -10.87 -6.64
CA SER A 27 6.65 -11.16 -7.54
C SER A 27 6.76 -10.08 -8.61
N THR A 28 8.00 -9.73 -9.00
CA THR A 28 8.28 -8.76 -10.08
C THR A 28 7.67 -9.16 -11.43
N ARG A 29 7.34 -10.45 -11.62
CA ARG A 29 6.60 -10.92 -12.79
C ARG A 29 5.16 -10.38 -12.89
N PHE A 30 4.65 -9.73 -11.84
CA PHE A 30 3.31 -9.17 -11.76
C PHE A 30 3.30 -7.64 -11.60
N MET A 31 4.33 -6.95 -12.09
CA MET A 31 4.42 -5.50 -11.95
C MET A 31 3.25 -4.78 -12.64
N ASP A 32 2.75 -5.28 -13.76
CA ASP A 32 1.61 -4.67 -14.44
C ASP A 32 0.31 -4.79 -13.64
N GLU A 33 0.07 -5.95 -12.99
CA GLU A 33 -1.05 -6.13 -12.07
C GLU A 33 -0.89 -5.27 -10.83
N MET A 34 0.32 -5.18 -10.26
CA MET A 34 0.60 -4.30 -9.12
C MET A 34 0.37 -2.82 -9.47
N ARG A 35 0.74 -2.38 -10.68
CA ARG A 35 0.45 -1.02 -11.19
C ARG A 35 -1.04 -0.78 -11.36
N ALA A 36 -1.79 -1.76 -11.87
CA ALA A 36 -3.25 -1.66 -11.98
C ALA A 36 -3.93 -1.53 -10.60
N VAL A 37 -3.53 -2.37 -9.65
CA VAL A 37 -4.01 -2.32 -8.27
C VAL A 37 -3.66 -0.99 -7.59
N ASN A 38 -2.43 -0.50 -7.80
CA ASN A 38 -1.99 0.79 -7.28
C ASN A 38 -2.92 1.93 -7.77
N ARG A 39 -3.21 1.96 -9.07
CA ARG A 39 -4.12 2.93 -9.67
C ARG A 39 -5.53 2.84 -9.07
N ASP A 40 -6.08 1.63 -8.96
CA ASP A 40 -7.44 1.42 -8.46
C ASP A 40 -7.57 1.83 -6.98
N LEU A 41 -6.58 1.48 -6.14
CA LEU A 41 -6.51 1.90 -4.74
C LEU A 41 -6.34 3.42 -4.60
N THR A 42 -5.51 4.03 -5.44
CA THR A 42 -5.31 5.48 -5.45
C THR A 42 -6.61 6.21 -5.78
N PHE A 43 -7.37 5.75 -6.79
CA PHE A 43 -8.69 6.32 -7.09
C PHE A 43 -9.73 6.09 -5.99
N ALA A 44 -9.55 5.05 -5.17
CA ALA A 44 -10.36 4.81 -3.97
C ALA A 44 -9.93 5.66 -2.75
N GLY A 45 -8.94 6.55 -2.90
CA GLY A 45 -8.47 7.43 -1.81
C GLY A 45 -7.53 6.76 -0.81
N VAL A 46 -6.88 5.66 -1.20
CA VAL A 46 -5.89 4.92 -0.38
C VAL A 46 -4.49 5.44 -0.67
N ILE A 47 -3.66 5.60 0.37
CA ILE A 47 -2.22 5.83 0.22
C ILE A 47 -1.56 4.49 -0.09
N VAL A 48 -0.98 4.35 -1.28
CA VAL A 48 -0.34 3.10 -1.70
C VAL A 48 1.17 3.18 -1.53
N VAL A 49 1.74 2.21 -0.82
CA VAL A 49 3.18 1.99 -0.73
C VAL A 49 3.54 0.89 -1.74
N ALA A 50 3.97 1.31 -2.93
CA ALA A 50 4.32 0.42 -4.03
C ALA A 50 5.72 -0.20 -3.88
N PRO A 51 5.99 -1.39 -4.47
CA PRO A 51 7.35 -1.91 -4.58
C PRO A 51 8.25 -0.93 -5.35
N GLY A 52 9.56 -0.98 -5.07
CA GLY A 52 10.52 -0.25 -5.90
C GLY A 52 10.74 -1.02 -7.20
N GLU A 53 10.62 -0.34 -8.33
CA GLU A 53 11.01 -0.88 -9.64
C GLU A 53 12.45 -0.45 -9.91
N ALA A 54 13.30 -1.40 -10.31
CA ALA A 54 14.67 -1.13 -10.72
C ALA A 54 14.80 -1.58 -12.18
N ASP A 55 15.06 -0.64 -13.08
CA ASP A 55 15.23 -0.90 -14.52
C ASP A 55 16.62 -1.47 -14.86
N GLU A 56 17.47 -1.66 -13.85
CA GLU A 56 18.86 -2.08 -13.99
C GLU A 56 19.16 -3.32 -13.12
N MET A 57 20.21 -4.06 -13.48
CA MET A 57 20.73 -5.11 -12.61
C MET A 57 21.19 -4.51 -11.28
N ILE A 58 20.54 -4.94 -10.20
CA ILE A 58 20.92 -4.55 -8.85
C ILE A 58 22.04 -5.46 -8.32
N THR A 59 22.96 -4.86 -7.57
CA THR A 59 23.97 -5.59 -6.79
C THR A 59 23.34 -6.31 -5.60
N ASP A 60 24.02 -7.32 -5.06
CA ASP A 60 23.56 -8.03 -3.84
C ASP A 60 23.40 -7.08 -2.63
N LYS A 61 24.25 -6.05 -2.55
CA LYS A 61 24.14 -5.02 -1.51
C LYS A 61 22.87 -4.19 -1.68
N GLN A 62 22.52 -3.80 -2.90
CA GLN A 62 21.28 -3.09 -3.19
C GLN A 62 20.07 -3.98 -2.94
N LYS A 63 20.12 -5.26 -3.33
CA LYS A 63 19.08 -6.24 -3.04
C LYS A 63 18.81 -6.33 -1.52
N THR A 64 19.86 -6.50 -0.73
CA THR A 64 19.75 -6.56 0.73
C THR A 64 19.12 -5.29 1.32
N ALA A 65 19.50 -4.12 0.80
CA ALA A 65 18.92 -2.84 1.21
C ALA A 65 17.43 -2.71 0.81
N LEU A 66 17.07 -3.20 -0.38
CA LEU A 66 15.69 -3.22 -0.87
C LEU A 66 14.82 -4.20 -0.08
N ASP A 67 15.35 -5.36 0.32
CA ASP A 67 14.66 -6.33 1.18
C ASP A 67 14.34 -5.70 2.55
N ALA A 68 15.34 -5.05 3.17
CA ALA A 68 15.13 -4.33 4.42
C ALA A 68 14.11 -3.19 4.27
N LEU A 69 14.18 -2.43 3.17
CA LEU A 69 13.21 -1.38 2.85
C LEU A 69 11.80 -1.95 2.68
N HIS A 70 11.66 -3.11 2.05
CA HIS A 70 10.36 -3.77 1.85
C HIS A 70 9.68 -4.08 3.18
N LEU A 71 10.41 -4.59 4.17
CA LEU A 71 9.88 -4.83 5.51
C LEU A 71 9.44 -3.53 6.19
N ARG A 72 10.19 -2.44 6.03
CA ARG A 72 9.78 -1.12 6.56
C ARG A 72 8.52 -0.57 5.89
N LYS A 73 8.32 -0.85 4.60
CA LYS A 73 7.08 -0.52 3.87
C LYS A 73 5.88 -1.27 4.45
N ILE A 74 6.07 -2.54 4.82
CA ILE A 74 5.07 -3.35 5.50
C ILE A 74 4.75 -2.77 6.89
N ASP A 75 5.77 -2.44 7.70
CA ASP A 75 5.59 -1.86 9.04
C ASP A 75 4.78 -0.55 9.03
N LEU A 76 4.93 0.24 7.97
CA LEU A 76 4.25 1.52 7.78
C LEU A 76 2.75 1.36 7.45
N ALA A 77 2.37 0.25 6.80
CA ALA A 77 1.05 0.08 6.25
C ALA A 77 0.02 -0.41 7.29
N ASP A 78 -1.24 -0.04 7.09
CA ASP A 78 -2.37 -0.58 7.86
C ASP A 78 -2.66 -2.04 7.50
N ARG A 79 -2.39 -2.40 6.24
CA ARG A 79 -2.43 -3.77 5.75
C ARG A 79 -1.53 -3.96 4.55
N VAL A 80 -1.23 -5.23 4.26
CA VAL A 80 -0.48 -5.66 3.10
C VAL A 80 -1.41 -6.33 2.10
N LEU A 81 -1.26 -6.02 0.82
CA LEU A 81 -1.94 -6.71 -0.26
C LEU A 81 -0.90 -7.41 -1.15
N VAL A 82 -0.95 -8.74 -1.16
CA VAL A 82 -0.05 -9.59 -1.95
C VAL A 82 -0.71 -9.89 -3.29
N VAL A 83 -0.10 -9.44 -4.39
CA VAL A 83 -0.53 -9.74 -5.75
C VAL A 83 0.07 -11.07 -6.18
N ASN A 84 -0.81 -12.03 -6.47
CA ASN A 84 -0.46 -13.36 -6.99
C ASN A 84 -1.58 -13.87 -7.91
N VAL A 85 -1.31 -14.88 -8.76
CA VAL A 85 -2.25 -15.46 -9.74
C VAL A 85 -3.61 -15.86 -9.17
N ASN A 86 -3.71 -16.13 -7.87
CA ASN A 86 -4.91 -16.66 -7.23
C ASN A 86 -5.77 -15.58 -6.53
N LEU A 87 -5.38 -14.30 -6.57
CA LEU A 87 -6.04 -13.23 -5.81
C LEU A 87 -6.35 -12.02 -6.71
N ARG A 88 -7.20 -12.19 -7.72
CA ARG A 88 -8.05 -11.05 -8.15
C ARG A 88 -9.15 -10.89 -7.08
N LEU A 89 -8.85 -10.13 -6.04
CA LEU A 89 -9.87 -9.76 -5.06
C LEU A 89 -10.67 -8.56 -5.58
N GLY A 90 -11.85 -8.87 -6.13
CA GLY A 90 -12.92 -7.91 -6.26
C GLY A 90 -13.55 -7.62 -4.90
N SER A 91 -13.92 -6.35 -4.70
CA SER A 91 -14.66 -5.77 -3.56
C SER A 91 -13.85 -5.53 -2.27
N PRO A 92 -13.79 -4.27 -1.77
CA PRO A 92 -13.26 -4.00 -0.43
C PRO A 92 -14.21 -4.59 0.63
N PRO A 93 -13.69 -5.01 1.79
CA PRO A 93 -14.54 -5.42 2.90
C PRO A 93 -15.33 -4.20 3.41
N THR A 94 -16.65 -4.25 3.29
CA THR A 94 -17.56 -3.31 3.94
C THR A 94 -17.70 -3.70 5.41
N GLY A 95 -16.97 -3.00 6.29
CA GLY A 95 -17.09 -3.14 7.73
C GLY A 95 -16.01 -2.36 8.49
N PRO A 96 -16.22 -2.01 9.77
CA PRO A 96 -15.19 -1.34 10.57
C PRO A 96 -13.99 -2.28 10.75
N ARG A 97 -12.83 -1.89 10.19
CA ARG A 97 -11.56 -2.62 10.35
C ARG A 97 -11.15 -2.63 11.81
N ARG A 98 -11.10 -3.81 12.41
CA ARG A 98 -10.28 -4.02 13.62
C ARG A 98 -8.84 -4.16 13.18
N HIS A 99 -7.96 -3.32 13.72
CA HIS A 99 -6.52 -3.48 13.60
C HIS A 99 -6.13 -4.84 14.23
N PRO A 100 -5.43 -5.75 13.52
CA PRO A 100 -4.81 -6.87 14.20
C PRO A 100 -3.74 -6.32 15.17
N PRO A 101 -3.50 -6.99 16.31
CA PRO A 101 -2.42 -6.60 17.20
C PRO A 101 -1.09 -6.60 16.43
N ARG A 102 -0.27 -5.56 16.63
CA ARG A 102 1.09 -5.46 16.10
C ARG A 102 1.97 -6.53 16.77
N GLY A 103 1.90 -7.75 16.26
CA GLY A 103 2.81 -8.85 16.59
C GLY A 103 3.87 -9.03 15.49
N PRO A 104 4.94 -9.79 15.73
CA PRO A 104 5.95 -10.06 14.72
C PRO A 104 5.35 -10.92 13.60
N TRP A 105 5.34 -10.38 12.38
CA TRP A 105 4.90 -11.09 11.18
C TRP A 105 6.05 -12.02 10.75
N SER A 106 5.99 -13.28 11.16
CA SER A 106 6.95 -14.29 10.70
C SER A 106 6.57 -14.79 9.31
N ALA A 107 7.41 -14.39 8.34
CA ALA A 107 7.72 -15.00 7.03
C ALA A 107 6.55 -15.39 6.10
#